data_AF-A0A822D2X9-F1
#
_entry.id   AF-A0A822D2X9-F1
#
_cell.length_a   1.000
_cell.length_b   1.000
_cell.length_c   1.000
_cell.angle_alpha   90.00
_cell.angle_beta   90.00
_cell.angle_gamma   90.00
#
_symmetry.space_group_name_H-M   'P 1'
#
loop_
_entity.id
_entity.type
_entity.pdbx_description
1 polymer ?
#
loop_
_entity_poly.entity_id
_entity_poly.type
_entity_poly.pdbx_seq_one_letter_code
_entity_poly.pdbx_strand_id
1 'polypeptide(L)'
;MQGIILGAYFWGYIITQIPAGYLACRFGPRFLFGGAMIVSSVVTAFMPIIASVHWILFCILRLLVGLAHGAILPCTAVIMAHWAPVQERGKLMGFMNA
;
A
#
# COMPACT_ATOMS: atom_id res chain seq x y z
N MET A 1 16.01 -2.69 -17.70
CA MET A 1 15.90 -3.33 -16.36
C MET A 1 15.08 -2.48 -15.38
N GLN A 2 15.34 -1.17 -15.27
CA GLN A 2 14.58 -0.27 -14.37
C GLN A 2 13.06 -0.33 -14.56
N GLY A 3 12.55 -0.40 -15.80
CA GLY A 3 11.12 -0.51 -16.07
C GLY A 3 10.45 -1.77 -15.50
N ILE A 4 11.16 -2.91 -15.46
CA ILE A 4 10.64 -4.16 -14.89
C ILE A 4 10.56 -4.04 -13.36
N ILE A 5 11.59 -3.45 -12.74
CA ILE A 5 11.67 -3.22 -11.29
C ILE A 5 10.56 -2.25 -10.84
N LEU A 6 10.34 -1.18 -11.60
CA LEU A 6 9.28 -0.22 -11.33
C LEU A 6 7.90 -0.87 -11.57
N GLY A 7 7.76 -1.62 -12.68
CA GLY A 7 6.54 -2.34 -13.02
C GLY A 7 6.14 -3.38 -11.99
N ALA A 8 7.10 -4.11 -11.40
CA ALA A 8 6.83 -5.11 -10.36
C ALA A 8 6.14 -4.48 -9.13
N TYR A 9 6.57 -3.28 -8.72
CA TYR A 9 5.91 -2.52 -7.67
C TYR A 9 4.47 -2.15 -8.05
N PHE A 10 4.26 -1.61 -9.25
CA PHE A 10 2.92 -1.23 -9.73
C PHE A 10 1.96 -2.41 -9.85
N TRP A 11 2.45 -3.56 -10.32
CA TRP A 11 1.65 -4.78 -10.39
C TRP A 11 1.17 -5.23 -9.01
N GLY A 12 2.06 -5.27 -8.01
CA GLY A 12 1.67 -5.57 -6.64
C GLY A 12 0.67 -4.54 -6.09
N TYR A 13 0.91 -3.26 -6.38
CA TYR A 13 0.06 -2.17 -5.91
C TYR A 13 -1.39 -2.27 -6.44
N ILE A 14 -1.57 -2.49 -7.74
CA ILE A 14 -2.89 -2.60 -8.38
C ILE A 14 -3.65 -3.83 -7.87
N ILE A 15 -2.96 -4.97 -7.74
CA ILE A 15 -3.58 -6.22 -7.29
C ILE A 15 -4.16 -6.08 -5.88
N THR A 16 -3.46 -5.40 -4.98
CA THR A 16 -3.93 -5.25 -3.60
C THR A 16 -4.95 -4.12 -3.42
N GLN A 17 -4.94 -3.07 -4.25
CA GLN A 17 -5.88 -1.95 -4.10
C GLN A 17 -7.36 -2.38 -4.04
N ILE A 18 -7.78 -3.24 -4.96
CA ILE A 18 -9.16 -3.71 -5.07
C ILE A 18 -9.59 -4.53 -3.83
N PRO A 19 -8.90 -5.62 -3.44
CA PRO A 19 -9.28 -6.43 -2.28
C PRO A 19 -9.07 -5.68 -0.97
N ALA A 20 -8.07 -4.79 -0.87
CA ALA A 20 -7.83 -4.03 0.36
C ALA A 20 -8.98 -3.08 0.69
N GLY A 21 -9.65 -2.49 -0.29
CA GLY A 21 -10.86 -1.70 -0.05
C GLY A 21 -11.98 -2.51 0.62
N TYR A 22 -12.22 -3.73 0.14
CA TYR A 22 -13.20 -4.63 0.73
C TYR A 22 -12.79 -5.09 2.15
N LEU A 23 -11.52 -5.48 2.31
CA LEU A 23 -10.98 -5.92 3.60
C LEU A 23 -10.99 -4.80 4.64
N ALA A 24 -10.70 -3.55 4.24
CA ALA A 24 -10.72 -2.37 5.11
C ALA A 24 -12.11 -2.14 5.72
N CYS A 25 -13.17 -2.29 4.93
CA CYS A 25 -14.55 -2.16 5.41
C CYS A 25 -14.94 -3.32 6.34
N ARG A 26 -14.41 -4.53 6.14
CA ARG A 26 -14.83 -5.74 6.88
C ARG A 26 -14.04 -6.00 8.16
N PHE A 27 -12.72 -5.86 8.14
CA PHE A 27 -11.83 -6.22 9.26
C PHE A 27 -11.38 -5.03 10.11
N GLY A 28 -11.76 -3.81 9.70
CA GLY A 28 -11.36 -2.58 10.36
C GLY A 28 -10.05 -2.05 9.77
N PRO A 29 -10.06 -0.80 9.26
CA PRO A 29 -8.94 -0.28 8.47
C PRO A 29 -7.67 -0.03 9.30
N ARG A 30 -7.80 0.16 10.62
CA ARG A 30 -6.67 0.41 11.54
C ARG A 30 -5.64 -0.72 11.58
N PHE A 31 -6.11 -1.98 11.65
CA PHE A 31 -5.23 -3.14 11.75
C PHE A 31 -4.60 -3.47 10.41
N LEU A 32 -5.37 -3.33 9.32
CA LEU A 32 -4.87 -3.51 7.96
C LEU A 32 -3.81 -2.47 7.60
N PHE A 33 -4.05 -1.20 7.93
CA PHE A 33 -3.09 -0.13 7.72
C PHE A 33 -1.79 -0.35 8.51
N GLY A 34 -1.90 -0.65 9.81
CA GLY A 34 -0.74 -0.91 10.66
C GLY A 34 0.04 -2.15 10.22
N GLY A 35 -0.64 -3.25 9.89
CA GLY A 35 -0.02 -4.47 9.39
C GLY A 35 0.70 -4.25 8.06
N ALA A 36 0.07 -3.54 7.12
CA ALA A 36 0.69 -3.19 5.84
C ALA A 36 1.95 -2.33 6.02
N MET A 37 1.93 -1.36 6.94
CA MET A 37 3.10 -0.52 7.25
C MET A 37 4.26 -1.32 7.84
N ILE A 38 3.98 -2.23 8.78
CA ILE A 38 5.01 -3.08 9.39
C ILE A 38 5.63 -3.99 8.32
N VAL A 39 4.81 -4.67 7.53
CA VAL A 39 5.28 -5.56 6.45
C VAL A 39 6.12 -4.77 5.44
N SER A 40 5.62 -3.61 4.98
CA SER A 40 6.36 -2.76 4.04
C SER A 40 7.71 -2.32 4.60
N SER A 41 7.75 -1.91 5.87
CA SER A 41 8.98 -1.45 6.54
C SER A 41 10.02 -2.56 6.65
N VAL A 42 9.60 -3.75 7.07
CA VAL A 42 10.48 -4.92 7.19
C VAL A 42 11.03 -5.31 5.82
N VAL A 43 10.18 -5.43 4.79
CA VAL A 43 10.60 -5.81 3.44
C VAL A 43 11.54 -4.75 2.84
N THR A 44 11.26 -3.47 3.07
CA THR A 44 12.10 -2.35 2.60
C THR A 44 13.48 -2.36 3.28
N ALA A 45 13.56 -2.71 4.56
CA ALA A 45 14.84 -2.84 5.26
C ALA A 45 15.74 -3.94 4.68
N PHE A 46 15.17 -5.00 4.10
CA PHE A 46 15.91 -6.07 3.44
C PHE A 46 16.33 -5.74 1.99
N MET A 47 15.72 -4.73 1.36
CA MET A 47 16.04 -4.33 -0.02
C MET A 47 17.52 -3.99 -0.28
N PRO A 48 18.24 -3.20 0.55
CA PRO A 48 19.64 -2.86 0.27
C PRO A 48 20.55 -4.08 0.23
N ILE A 49 20.28 -5.09 1.08
CA ILE A 49 21.05 -6.33 1.14
C ILE A 49 20.85 -7.15 -0.15
N ILE A 50 19.61 -7.22 -0.63
CA ILE A 50 19.26 -8.03 -1.80
C ILE A 50 19.61 -7.31 -3.13
N ALA A 51 19.67 -5.98 -3.13
CA ALA A 51 20.00 -5.18 -4.29
C ALA A 51 21.38 -5.51 -4.87
N SER A 52 22.36 -5.84 -4.03
CA SER A 52 23.72 -6.21 -4.46
C SER A 52 23.88 -7.70 -4.82
N VAL A 53 22.90 -8.54 -4.49
CA VAL A 53 23.01 -10.01 -4.66
C VAL A 53 22.30 -10.49 -5.91
N HIS A 54 21.01 -10.15 -6.10
CA HIS A 54 20.23 -10.71 -7.20
C HIS A 54 19.06 -9.84 -7.64
N TRP A 55 19.04 -9.44 -8.91
CA TRP A 55 18.03 -8.52 -9.45
C TRP A 55 16.61 -9.11 -9.46
N ILE A 56 16.45 -10.42 -9.69
CA ILE A 56 15.13 -11.08 -9.65
C ILE A 56 14.55 -11.06 -8.23
N LEU A 57 15.38 -11.32 -7.22
CA LEU A 57 14.94 -11.32 -5.83
C LEU A 57 14.57 -9.91 -5.39
N PHE A 58 15.31 -8.90 -5.87
CA PHE A 58 14.94 -7.50 -5.70
C PHE A 58 13.59 -7.14 -6.34
N CYS A 59 13.28 -7.68 -7.52
CA CYS A 59 11.96 -7.56 -8.15
C CYS A 59 10.83 -8.18 -7.30
N ILE A 60 11.08 -9.32 -6.68
CA ILE A 60 10.10 -9.96 -5.79
C ILE A 60 9.85 -9.09 -4.55
N LEU A 61 10.90 -8.54 -3.92
CA LEU A 61 10.75 -7.60 -2.81
C LEU A 61 9.95 -6.36 -3.23
N ARG A 62 10.23 -5.81 -4.42
CA ARG A 62 9.47 -4.67 -4.97
C ARG A 62 7.99 -4.98 -5.12
N LEU A 63 7.66 -6.19 -5.59
CA LEU A 63 6.29 -6.64 -5.71
C LEU A 63 5.64 -6.79 -4.33
N LEU A 64 6.32 -7.34 -3.33
CA LEU A 64 5.82 -7.45 -1.95
C LEU A 64 5.56 -6.08 -1.30
N VAL A 65 6.47 -5.12 -1.48
CA VAL A 65 6.26 -3.74 -1.02
C VAL A 65 5.08 -3.11 -1.74
N GLY A 66 4.96 -3.32 -3.06
CA GLY A 66 3.80 -2.87 -3.84
C GLY A 66 2.50 -3.43 -3.31
N LEU A 67 2.45 -4.75 -3.02
CA LEU A 67 1.29 -5.40 -2.42
C LEU A 67 0.92 -4.78 -1.08
N ALA A 68 1.89 -4.53 -0.20
CA ALA A 68 1.62 -3.90 1.10
C ALA A 68 1.11 -2.45 0.95
N HIS A 69 1.74 -1.66 0.09
CA HIS A 69 1.35 -0.26 -0.15
C HIS A 69 -0.01 -0.10 -0.84
N GLY A 70 -0.41 -1.08 -1.66
CA GLY A 70 -1.73 -1.07 -2.33
C GLY A 70 -2.90 -0.94 -1.35
N ALA A 71 -2.73 -1.35 -0.09
CA ALA A 71 -3.77 -1.24 0.93
C ALA A 71 -3.88 0.14 1.60
N ILE A 72 -2.87 1.00 1.49
CA ILE A 72 -2.76 2.25 2.27
C ILE A 72 -3.82 3.27 1.85
N LEU A 73 -3.93 3.56 0.55
CA LEU A 73 -4.94 4.50 0.02
C LEU A 73 -6.38 4.08 0.35
N PRO A 74 -6.83 2.85 0.06
CA PRO A 74 -8.19 2.45 0.40
C PRO A 74 -8.43 2.44 1.92
N CYS A 75 -7.46 2.02 2.73
CA CYS A 75 -7.61 2.05 4.19
C CYS A 75 -7.75 3.48 4.72
N THR A 76 -6.92 4.41 4.26
CA THR A 76 -6.98 5.83 4.69
C THR A 76 -8.29 6.48 4.26
N ALA A 77 -8.76 6.21 3.04
CA ALA A 77 -10.06 6.68 2.56
C ALA A 77 -11.21 6.15 3.43
N VAL A 78 -11.18 4.88 3.83
CA VAL A 78 -12.19 4.27 4.73
C VAL A 78 -12.11 4.87 6.14
N ILE A 79 -10.91 5.05 6.71
CA ILE A 79 -10.72 5.71 8.02
C ILE A 79 -11.34 7.11 8.01
N MET A 80 -11.01 7.89 6.98
CA MET A 80 -11.55 9.24 6.78
C MET A 80 -13.06 9.22 6.63
N ALA A 81 -13.63 8.29 5.86
CA ALA A 81 -15.08 8.18 5.71
C ALA A 81 -15.77 7.85 7.05
N HIS A 82 -15.15 7.06 7.92
CA HIS A 82 -15.69 6.76 9.25
C HIS A 82 -15.56 7.90 10.25
N TRP A 83 -14.47 8.67 10.19
CA TRP A 83 -14.21 9.78 11.13
C TRP A 83 -14.84 11.11 10.70
N ALA A 84 -15.03 11.33 9.40
CA ALA A 84 -15.52 12.61 8.87
C ALA A 84 -17.05 12.69 8.86
N PRO A 85 -17.64 13.81 9.34
CA PRO A 85 -19.06 14.09 9.15
C PRO A 85 -19.38 14.18 7.65
N VAL A 86 -20.58 13.71 7.26
CA VAL A 86 -20.96 13.51 5.85
C VAL A 86 -20.77 14.76 4.99
N GLN A 87 -20.99 15.96 5.55
CA GLN A 87 -20.80 17.22 4.83
C GLN A 87 -19.33 17.57 4.53
N GLU A 88 -18.36 17.05 5.29
CA GLU A 88 -16.94 17.42 5.15
C GLU A 88 -16.10 16.36 4.44
N ARG A 89 -16.66 15.18 4.16
CA ARG A 89 -15.98 14.07 3.48
C ARG A 89 -15.34 14.49 2.15
N GLY A 90 -16.03 15.29 1.34
CA GLY A 90 -15.50 15.78 0.06
C GLY A 90 -14.32 16.73 0.23
N LYS A 91 -14.31 17.55 1.28
CA LYS A 91 -13.22 18.49 1.58
C LYS A 91 -11.99 17.76 2.13
N LEU A 92 -12.19 16.76 2.98
CA LEU A 92 -11.13 15.90 3.52
C LEU A 92 -10.48 15.02 2.44
N MET A 93 -11.27 14.44 1.54
CA MET A 93 -10.71 13.72 0.38
C MET A 93 -9.99 14.66 -0.59
N GLY A 94 -10.45 15.92 -0.71
CA GLY A 94 -9.73 16.96 -1.46
C GLY A 94 -8.34 17.25 -0.87
N PHE A 95 -8.24 17.40 0.45
CA PHE A 95 -6.95 17.59 1.14
C PHE A 95 -5.99 16.40 0.99
N MET A 96 -6.48 15.17 0.85
CA MET A 96 -5.60 14.01 0.62
C MET A 96 -4.92 14.02 -0.76
N ASN A 97 -5.56 14.67 -1.74
CA ASN A 97 -5.11 14.67 -3.14
C ASN A 97 -4.49 16.01 -3.58
N ALA A 98 -4.37 16.96 -2.66
CA ALA A 98 -3.71 18.26 -2.85
C ALA A 98 -2.24 18.17 -2.42
#